data_AF-A0A318DYV1-F1
#
_entry.id   AF-A0A318DYV1-F1
#
_cell.length_a   1.000
_cell.length_b   1.000
_cell.length_c   1.000
_cell.angle_alpha   90.00
_cell.angle_beta   90.00
_cell.angle_gamma   90.00
#
_symmetry.space_group_name_H-M   'P 1'
#
loop_
_entity.id
_entity.type
_entity.pdbx_description
1 polymer ?
#
loop_
_entity_poly.entity_id
_entity_poly.type
_entity_poly.pdbx_seq_one_letter_code
_entity_poly.pdbx_strand_id
1 'polypeptide(L)'
;MSSFPILFDEFLLNNPFMSIYPTKTKNIVIRGDYSFDIDPPECDHIIDEYKLKIVIYNDFPNKLPKVFEMENKIPRHNTIFHVNPDHSLCLGSTLNILKYLKNNPDLNLFAKNFLIPYLYDTSRLLEDKTRTRYHGELSHGNKGLIEEYKELFELDHKNQVLDTIYLLTLPYQLAKEIKCSCGCGRKLKDCDFKNTIKKYKKYAAESWYQKHLENIIKRGYRWEKINLIY
;
A
#
# COMPACT_ATOMS: atom_id res chain seq x y z
N MET A 1 -17.30 -17.36 11.26
CA MET A 1 -16.38 -17.93 10.26
C MET A 1 -16.99 -17.67 8.89
N SER A 2 -16.67 -16.54 8.24
CA SER A 2 -17.09 -16.35 6.85
C SER A 2 -16.21 -17.25 5.98
N SER A 3 -16.85 -18.12 5.20
CA SER A 3 -16.17 -18.94 4.22
C SER A 3 -15.53 -18.04 3.17
N PHE A 4 -14.20 -18.12 3.06
CA PHE A 4 -13.33 -17.46 2.09
C PHE A 4 -13.89 -17.27 0.65
N PRO A 5 -14.69 -18.19 0.07
CA PRO A 5 -15.28 -17.97 -1.27
C PRO A 5 -16.28 -16.81 -1.40
N ILE A 6 -17.04 -16.46 -0.36
CA ILE A 6 -18.16 -15.48 -0.48
C ILE A 6 -17.66 -14.05 -0.69
N LEU A 7 -16.40 -13.76 -0.38
CA LEU A 7 -15.87 -12.39 -0.31
C LEU A 7 -15.64 -11.72 -1.69
N PHE A 8 -15.67 -12.49 -2.78
CA PHE A 8 -15.33 -11.99 -4.12
C PHE A 8 -16.45 -12.14 -5.13
N ASP A 9 -17.57 -12.75 -4.77
CA ASP A 9 -18.71 -12.93 -5.66
C ASP A 9 -19.25 -11.58 -6.13
N GLU A 10 -19.38 -10.62 -5.21
CA GLU A 10 -19.79 -9.26 -5.54
C GLU A 10 -18.82 -8.56 -6.49
N PHE A 11 -17.52 -8.79 -6.34
CA PHE A 11 -16.52 -8.26 -7.28
C PHE A 11 -16.71 -8.84 -8.68
N LEU A 12 -16.95 -10.15 -8.80
CA LEU A 12 -17.18 -10.79 -10.10
C LEU A 12 -18.52 -10.39 -10.72
N LEU A 13 -19.56 -10.18 -9.91
CA LEU A 13 -20.85 -9.66 -10.36
C LEU A 13 -20.72 -8.23 -10.93
N ASN A 14 -19.93 -7.38 -10.26
CA ASN A 14 -19.66 -6.01 -10.71
C ASN A 14 -18.70 -5.95 -11.91
N ASN A 15 -17.93 -7.02 -12.15
CA ASN A 15 -16.92 -7.09 -13.21
C ASN A 15 -17.12 -8.39 -14.02
N PRO A 16 -18.17 -8.48 -14.87
CA PRO A 16 -18.60 -9.74 -15.49
C PRO A 16 -17.59 -10.35 -16.48
N PHE A 17 -16.63 -9.56 -16.96
CA PHE A 17 -15.53 -10.03 -17.81
C PHE A 17 -14.31 -10.51 -17.02
N MET A 18 -14.38 -10.47 -15.69
CA MET A 18 -13.39 -11.04 -14.78
C MET A 18 -13.86 -12.40 -14.26
N SER A 19 -12.94 -13.37 -14.17
CA SER A 19 -13.27 -14.73 -13.75
C SER A 19 -12.17 -15.35 -12.87
N ILE A 20 -12.55 -16.32 -12.04
CA ILE A 20 -11.60 -17.08 -11.23
C ILE A 20 -10.82 -18.02 -12.13
N TYR A 21 -9.50 -17.93 -12.06
CA TYR A 21 -8.56 -18.80 -12.75
C TYR A 21 -8.05 -19.90 -11.81
N PRO A 22 -8.18 -21.20 -12.16
CA PRO A 22 -7.71 -22.29 -11.33
C PRO A 22 -6.21 -22.23 -11.01
N THR A 23 -5.84 -22.50 -9.75
CA THR A 23 -4.43 -22.54 -9.33
C THR A 23 -4.15 -23.74 -8.45
N LYS A 24 -2.89 -24.21 -8.43
CA LYS A 24 -2.42 -25.25 -7.49
C LYS A 24 -2.17 -24.71 -6.08
N THR A 25 -2.26 -23.39 -5.89
CA THR A 25 -2.00 -22.73 -4.61
C THR A 25 -3.31 -22.44 -3.88
N LYS A 26 -3.23 -22.14 -2.58
CA LYS A 26 -4.40 -21.66 -1.82
C LYS A 26 -4.82 -20.23 -2.15
N ASN A 27 -4.11 -19.56 -3.07
CA ASN A 27 -4.44 -18.20 -3.50
C ASN A 27 -5.57 -18.26 -4.52
N ILE A 28 -6.45 -17.27 -4.47
CA ILE A 28 -7.42 -17.01 -5.51
C ILE A 28 -6.74 -16.14 -6.56
N VAL A 29 -6.93 -16.48 -7.83
CA VAL A 29 -6.46 -15.66 -8.94
C VAL A 29 -7.66 -15.30 -9.78
N ILE A 30 -7.90 -14.01 -9.97
CA ILE A 30 -8.94 -13.48 -10.85
C ILE A 30 -8.25 -12.92 -12.08
N ARG A 31 -8.78 -13.19 -13.29
CA ARG A 31 -8.27 -12.65 -14.55
C ARG A 31 -9.40 -12.27 -15.48
N GLY A 32 -9.11 -11.32 -16.36
CA GLY A 32 -10.05 -10.91 -17.41
C GLY A 32 -9.85 -9.46 -17.78
N ASP A 33 -10.86 -8.93 -18.46
CA ASP A 33 -10.89 -7.56 -18.90
C ASP A 33 -11.55 -6.72 -17.79
N TYR A 34 -10.86 -5.66 -17.38
CA TYR A 34 -11.29 -4.75 -16.33
C TYR A 34 -11.46 -3.36 -16.93
N SER A 35 -12.71 -3.00 -17.17
CA SER A 35 -13.10 -1.72 -17.74
C SER A 35 -13.44 -0.72 -16.63
N PHE A 36 -13.18 0.56 -16.87
CA PHE A 36 -13.60 1.64 -15.98
C PHE A 36 -13.97 2.88 -16.79
N ASP A 37 -14.81 3.71 -16.19
CA ASP A 37 -15.33 4.95 -16.75
C ASP A 37 -15.26 5.99 -15.63
N ILE A 38 -14.40 7.00 -15.80
CA ILE A 38 -14.09 8.00 -14.77
C ILE A 38 -14.09 9.38 -15.39
N ASP A 39 -15.02 10.21 -14.93
CA ASP A 39 -15.21 11.61 -15.33
C ASP A 39 -15.08 12.52 -14.10
N PRO A 40 -13.85 12.85 -13.67
CA PRO A 40 -13.66 13.70 -12.51
C PRO A 40 -13.73 15.18 -12.89
N PRO A 41 -14.21 16.06 -12.00
CA PRO A 41 -14.25 17.49 -12.26
C PRO A 41 -12.87 18.05 -12.63
N GLU A 42 -12.85 18.94 -13.63
CA GLU A 42 -11.66 19.67 -14.06
C GLU A 42 -10.51 18.79 -14.59
N CYS A 43 -10.82 17.58 -15.07
CA CYS A 43 -9.86 16.67 -15.68
C CYS A 43 -10.48 15.89 -16.84
N ASP A 44 -9.67 15.05 -17.50
CA ASP A 44 -10.08 14.31 -18.70
C ASP A 44 -11.07 13.19 -18.33
N HIS A 45 -12.21 13.11 -19.03
CA HIS A 45 -13.07 11.93 -18.98
C HIS A 45 -12.35 10.76 -19.65
N ILE A 46 -12.07 9.70 -18.89
CA ILE A 46 -11.38 8.51 -19.39
C ILE A 46 -12.31 7.30 -19.29
N ILE A 47 -12.53 6.67 -20.44
CA ILE A 47 -13.10 5.33 -20.56
C ILE A 47 -12.00 4.43 -21.09
N ASP A 48 -11.59 3.45 -20.31
CA ASP A 48 -10.52 2.55 -20.72
C ASP A 48 -10.66 1.13 -20.14
N GLU A 49 -9.91 0.20 -20.71
CA GLU A 49 -9.89 -1.20 -20.35
C GLU A 49 -8.47 -1.75 -20.26
N TYR A 50 -8.25 -2.63 -19.29
CA TYR A 50 -7.02 -3.38 -19.13
C TYR A 50 -7.30 -4.85 -18.88
N LYS A 51 -6.50 -5.71 -19.50
CA LYS A 51 -6.48 -7.12 -19.14
C LYS A 51 -5.64 -7.34 -17.90
N LEU A 52 -6.31 -7.68 -16.81
CA LEU A 52 -5.67 -7.77 -15.50
C LEU A 52 -5.60 -9.20 -14.99
N LYS A 53 -4.60 -9.42 -14.14
CA LYS A 53 -4.53 -10.57 -13.23
C LYS A 53 -4.43 -10.03 -11.81
N ILE A 54 -5.36 -10.44 -10.96
CA ILE A 54 -5.41 -10.10 -9.53
C ILE A 54 -5.13 -11.37 -8.74
N VAL A 55 -4.06 -11.36 -7.95
CA VAL A 55 -3.69 -12.46 -7.03
C VAL A 55 -4.11 -12.07 -5.63
N ILE A 56 -5.03 -12.84 -5.07
CA ILE A 56 -5.56 -12.66 -3.71
C ILE A 56 -5.02 -13.80 -2.84
N TYR A 57 -4.27 -13.43 -1.82
CA TYR A 57 -3.63 -14.39 -0.93
C TYR A 57 -4.61 -14.94 0.09
N ASN A 58 -4.38 -16.18 0.53
CA ASN A 58 -5.21 -16.86 1.52
C ASN A 58 -5.30 -16.16 2.88
N ASP A 59 -4.42 -15.20 3.15
CA ASP A 59 -4.38 -14.38 4.36
C ASP A 59 -4.95 -12.96 4.17
N PHE A 60 -5.65 -12.67 3.06
CA PHE A 60 -6.42 -11.44 2.87
C PHE A 60 -7.39 -11.18 4.04
N PRO A 61 -7.54 -9.93 4.55
CA PRO A 61 -6.91 -8.67 4.10
C PRO A 61 -5.52 -8.39 4.70
N ASN A 62 -4.90 -9.35 5.40
CA ASN A 62 -3.61 -9.14 6.06
C ASN A 62 -2.43 -9.07 5.08
N LYS A 63 -2.66 -9.48 3.83
CA LYS A 63 -1.73 -9.36 2.73
C LYS A 63 -2.45 -8.76 1.54
N LEU A 64 -1.82 -7.77 0.93
CA LEU A 64 -2.41 -7.02 -0.17
C LEU A 64 -2.59 -7.90 -1.41
N PRO A 65 -3.69 -7.73 -2.16
CA PRO A 65 -3.79 -8.25 -3.51
C PRO A 65 -2.63 -7.72 -4.38
N LYS A 66 -2.12 -8.56 -5.28
CA LYS A 66 -1.20 -8.10 -6.33
C LYS A 66 -1.93 -8.05 -7.66
N VAL A 67 -1.82 -6.91 -8.34
CA VAL A 67 -2.41 -6.70 -9.67
C VAL A 67 -1.31 -6.65 -10.71
N PHE A 68 -1.55 -7.26 -11.86
CA PHE A 68 -0.65 -7.29 -13.00
C PHE A 68 -1.45 -6.94 -14.26
N GLU A 69 -0.85 -6.14 -15.14
CA GLU A 69 -1.34 -5.93 -16.50
C GLU A 69 -0.71 -6.97 -17.44
N MET A 70 -1.54 -7.59 -18.28
CA MET A 70 -1.21 -8.85 -18.95
C MET A 70 -0.78 -8.70 -20.42
N GLU A 71 -1.05 -7.57 -21.07
CA GLU A 71 -0.86 -7.36 -22.51
C GLU A 71 0.24 -6.34 -22.85
N ASN A 72 0.98 -5.86 -21.84
CA ASN A 72 2.04 -4.85 -21.96
C ASN A 72 1.54 -3.49 -22.45
N LYS A 73 0.26 -3.17 -22.26
CA LYS A 73 -0.25 -1.82 -22.48
C LYS A 73 0.46 -0.80 -21.59
N ILE A 74 0.87 -1.20 -20.39
CA ILE A 74 1.65 -0.37 -19.46
C ILE A 74 3.15 -0.68 -19.61
N PRO A 75 3.99 0.29 -20.01
CA PRO A 75 5.43 0.08 -20.11
C PRO A 75 6.08 -0.27 -18.77
N ARG A 76 6.68 -1.47 -18.67
CA ARG A 76 7.23 -2.02 -17.42
C ARG A 76 8.54 -1.38 -16.95
N HIS A 77 9.34 -0.85 -17.87
CA HIS A 77 10.69 -0.33 -17.57
C HIS A 77 10.75 1.20 -17.42
N ASN A 78 9.60 1.87 -17.40
CA ASN A 78 9.53 3.31 -17.21
C ASN A 78 8.94 3.62 -15.82
N THR A 79 9.68 4.40 -15.03
CA THR A 79 9.38 4.70 -13.63
C THR A 79 8.08 5.47 -13.43
N ILE A 80 7.64 6.28 -14.41
CA ILE A 80 6.41 7.08 -14.31
C ILE A 80 5.15 6.21 -14.24
N PHE A 81 5.22 4.96 -14.72
CA PHE A 81 4.10 4.04 -14.73
C PHE A 81 4.01 3.19 -13.46
N HIS A 82 4.93 3.33 -12.50
CA HIS A 82 4.79 2.69 -11.18
C HIS A 82 4.58 1.16 -11.27
N VAL A 83 5.39 0.48 -12.07
CA VAL A 83 5.44 -1.00 -12.16
C VAL A 83 6.61 -1.51 -11.32
N ASN A 84 6.34 -2.45 -10.42
CA ASN A 84 7.36 -3.07 -9.56
C ASN A 84 8.26 -4.03 -10.36
N PRO A 85 9.45 -4.40 -9.84
CA PRO A 85 10.35 -5.35 -10.51
C PRO A 85 9.74 -6.73 -10.77
N ASP A 86 8.74 -7.15 -9.99
CA ASP A 86 7.99 -8.40 -10.22
C ASP A 86 6.82 -8.23 -11.22
N HIS A 87 6.74 -7.08 -11.87
CA HIS A 87 5.69 -6.62 -12.79
C HIS A 87 4.32 -6.36 -12.15
N SER A 88 4.22 -6.40 -10.82
CA SER A 88 2.99 -5.96 -10.15
C SER A 88 2.85 -4.44 -10.21
N LEU A 89 1.61 -3.94 -10.29
CA LEU A 89 1.31 -2.52 -10.24
C LEU A 89 1.55 -1.99 -8.82
N CYS A 90 2.24 -0.86 -8.70
CA CYS A 90 2.41 -0.15 -7.44
C CYS A 90 1.24 0.81 -7.23
N LEU A 91 0.23 0.34 -6.51
CA LEU A 91 -1.04 1.04 -6.28
C LEU A 91 -0.98 2.05 -5.11
N GLY A 92 0.22 2.38 -4.63
CA GLY A 92 0.45 3.24 -3.48
C GLY A 92 1.17 2.54 -2.33
N SER A 93 1.21 3.20 -1.18
CA SER A 93 1.93 2.71 -0.01
C SER A 93 1.29 1.48 0.60
N THR A 94 2.12 0.46 0.82
CA THR A 94 1.66 -0.80 1.38
C THR A 94 1.00 -0.62 2.75
N LEU A 95 1.51 0.28 3.61
CA LEU A 95 0.95 0.49 4.93
C LEU A 95 -0.42 1.19 4.87
N ASN A 96 -0.57 2.16 3.97
CA ASN A 96 -1.84 2.87 3.76
C ASN A 96 -2.92 1.91 3.24
N ILE A 97 -2.59 1.10 2.23
CA ILE A 97 -3.53 0.11 1.67
C ILE A 97 -3.87 -0.95 2.74
N LEU A 98 -2.90 -1.45 3.52
CA LEU A 98 -3.16 -2.41 4.60
C LEU A 98 -4.09 -1.81 5.66
N LYS A 99 -3.83 -0.57 6.09
CA LYS A 99 -4.70 0.16 7.04
C LYS A 99 -6.13 0.25 6.50
N TYR A 100 -6.30 0.59 5.23
CA TYR A 100 -7.62 0.66 4.60
C TYR A 100 -8.32 -0.70 4.58
N LEU A 101 -7.67 -1.74 4.06
CA LEU A 101 -8.28 -3.08 3.92
C LEU A 101 -8.55 -3.79 5.24
N LYS A 102 -7.78 -3.48 6.29
CA LYS A 102 -8.05 -3.99 7.64
C LYS A 102 -9.37 -3.50 8.20
N ASN A 103 -9.79 -2.31 7.80
CA ASN A 103 -11.09 -1.74 8.18
C ASN A 103 -12.18 -2.06 7.15
N ASN A 104 -11.79 -2.31 5.90
CA ASN A 104 -12.67 -2.54 4.75
C ASN A 104 -12.17 -3.75 3.93
N PRO A 105 -12.40 -5.00 4.39
CA PRO A 105 -11.85 -6.21 3.76
C PRO A 105 -12.64 -6.59 2.50
N ASP A 106 -12.65 -5.71 1.50
CA ASP A 106 -13.50 -5.80 0.33
C ASP A 106 -12.71 -5.48 -0.95
N LEU A 107 -12.87 -6.31 -1.98
CA LEU A 107 -12.10 -6.20 -3.21
C LEU A 107 -12.65 -5.10 -4.15
N ASN A 108 -13.95 -4.80 -4.11
CA ASN A 108 -14.52 -3.66 -4.84
C ASN A 108 -14.01 -2.35 -4.24
N LEU A 109 -13.97 -2.23 -2.92
CA LEU A 109 -13.42 -1.06 -2.23
C LEU A 109 -11.91 -0.94 -2.46
N PHE A 110 -11.16 -2.06 -2.46
CA PHE A 110 -9.77 -2.05 -2.89
C PHE A 110 -9.63 -1.48 -4.31
N ALA A 111 -10.42 -2.00 -5.26
CA ALA A 111 -10.31 -1.61 -6.65
C ALA A 111 -10.69 -0.13 -6.82
N LYS A 112 -11.80 0.30 -6.25
CA LYS A 112 -12.30 1.68 -6.28
C LYS A 112 -11.30 2.69 -5.73
N ASN A 113 -10.63 2.38 -4.61
CA ASN A 113 -9.79 3.36 -3.91
C ASN A 113 -8.31 3.31 -4.31
N PHE A 114 -7.84 2.24 -4.96
CA PHE A 114 -6.42 2.08 -5.29
C PHE A 114 -6.17 1.65 -6.75
N LEU A 115 -6.94 0.71 -7.28
CA LEU A 115 -6.75 0.22 -8.65
C LEU A 115 -7.25 1.23 -9.70
N ILE A 116 -8.51 1.66 -9.58
CA ILE A 116 -9.12 2.61 -10.53
C ILE A 116 -8.35 3.93 -10.59
N PRO A 117 -7.98 4.58 -9.46
CA PRO A 117 -7.15 5.79 -9.49
C PRO A 117 -5.83 5.59 -10.25
N TYR A 118 -5.17 4.45 -10.01
CA TYR A 118 -3.92 4.10 -10.70
C TYR A 118 -4.13 3.92 -12.21
N LEU A 119 -5.19 3.20 -12.64
CA LEU A 119 -5.46 2.93 -14.05
C LEU A 119 -5.86 4.21 -14.79
N TYR A 120 -6.67 5.06 -14.17
CA TYR A 120 -7.04 6.37 -14.69
C TYR A 120 -5.80 7.23 -14.96
N ASP A 121 -4.95 7.43 -13.95
CA ASP A 121 -3.72 8.22 -14.12
C ASP A 121 -2.78 7.60 -15.16
N THR A 122 -2.70 6.27 -15.19
CA THR A 122 -1.88 5.56 -16.16
C THR A 122 -2.40 5.76 -17.58
N SER A 123 -3.72 5.73 -17.81
CA SER A 123 -4.33 5.97 -19.12
C SER A 123 -4.01 7.38 -19.61
N ARG A 124 -4.17 8.38 -18.74
CA ARG A 124 -3.82 9.78 -19.05
C ARG A 124 -2.35 9.95 -19.43
N LEU A 125 -1.44 9.28 -18.72
CA LEU A 125 0.00 9.30 -19.00
C LEU A 125 0.38 8.55 -20.28
N LEU A 126 -0.39 7.53 -20.67
CA LEU A 126 -0.18 6.82 -21.93
C LEU A 126 -0.55 7.69 -23.14
N GLU A 127 -1.58 8.54 -23.02
CA GLU A 127 -1.92 9.55 -24.01
C GLU A 127 -0.87 10.66 -24.10
N ASP A 128 -0.46 11.21 -22.95
CA ASP A 128 0.54 12.25 -22.87
C ASP A 128 1.42 12.09 -21.61
N LYS A 129 2.67 11.71 -21.84
CA LYS A 129 3.66 11.47 -20.78
C LYS A 129 4.13 12.74 -20.07
N THR A 130 3.76 13.93 -20.56
CA THR A 130 4.07 15.21 -19.91
C THR A 130 3.06 15.58 -18.82
N ARG A 131 1.91 14.89 -18.77
CA ARG A 131 0.89 15.09 -17.74
C ARG A 131 1.40 14.67 -16.36
N THR A 132 0.80 15.25 -15.33
CA THR A 132 0.95 14.82 -13.94
C THR A 132 -0.21 13.91 -13.54
N ARG A 133 0.03 13.02 -12.57
CA ARG A 133 -1.03 12.19 -11.99
C ARG A 133 -2.07 13.07 -11.30
N TYR A 134 -3.35 12.83 -11.60
CA TYR A 134 -4.47 13.56 -11.03
C TYR A 134 -4.67 13.20 -9.55
N HIS A 135 -4.54 11.91 -9.22
CA HIS A 135 -4.66 11.43 -7.84
C HIS A 135 -3.39 11.65 -7.00
N GLY A 136 -2.44 12.44 -7.54
CA GLY A 136 -1.16 12.74 -6.94
C GLY A 136 -0.11 11.66 -7.16
N GLU A 137 1.15 12.06 -6.96
CA GLU A 137 2.27 11.14 -6.81
C GLU A 137 2.75 11.21 -5.37
N LEU A 138 2.88 10.05 -4.71
CA LEU A 138 3.85 9.97 -3.63
C LEU A 138 5.20 10.36 -4.23
N SER A 139 5.75 11.51 -3.83
CA SER A 139 6.98 12.07 -4.39
C SER A 139 8.02 10.95 -4.53
N HIS A 140 8.46 10.66 -5.75
CA HIS A 140 9.10 9.39 -6.08
C HIS A 140 10.15 8.92 -5.06
N GLY A 141 10.16 7.61 -4.83
CA GLY A 141 11.10 6.94 -3.94
C GLY A 141 10.78 7.14 -2.45
N ASN A 142 11.81 7.05 -1.61
CA ASN A 142 11.63 7.07 -0.17
C ASN A 142 11.19 8.44 0.38
N LYS A 143 11.34 9.54 -0.38
CA LYS A 143 11.00 10.89 0.12
C LYS A 143 9.48 11.00 0.30
N GLY A 144 8.70 10.66 -0.72
CA GLY A 144 7.23 10.62 -0.62
C GLY A 144 6.74 9.59 0.38
N LEU A 145 7.43 8.46 0.53
CA LEU A 145 7.11 7.47 1.56
C LEU A 145 7.25 8.03 2.98
N ILE A 146 8.32 8.80 3.26
CA ILE A 146 8.49 9.43 4.57
C ILE A 146 7.46 10.53 4.81
N GLU A 147 7.13 11.35 3.81
CA GLU A 147 6.09 12.38 3.97
C GLU A 147 4.72 11.75 4.23
N GLU A 148 4.35 10.67 3.53
CA GLU A 148 3.12 9.95 3.82
C GLU A 148 3.13 9.35 5.24
N TYR A 149 4.28 8.83 5.70
CA TYR A 149 4.39 8.31 7.05
C TYR A 149 4.37 9.40 8.13
N LYS A 150 4.86 10.60 7.82
CA LYS A 150 4.68 11.77 8.68
C LYS A 150 3.20 12.07 8.84
N GLU A 151 2.43 12.08 7.75
CA GLU A 151 0.98 12.29 7.80
C GLU A 151 0.27 11.16 8.56
N LEU A 152 0.59 9.89 8.25
CA LEU A 152 -0.03 8.73 8.88
C LEU A 152 0.24 8.64 10.38
N PHE A 153 1.43 9.02 10.83
CA PHE A 153 1.82 8.97 12.24
C PHE A 153 1.62 10.30 12.96
N GLU A 154 1.23 11.36 12.27
CA GLU A 154 1.13 12.73 12.80
C GLU A 154 2.47 13.20 13.39
N LEU A 155 3.52 13.15 12.56
CA LEU A 155 4.91 13.49 12.93
C LEU A 155 5.49 14.57 12.01
N ASP A 156 6.39 15.40 12.55
CA ASP A 156 6.95 16.53 11.81
C ASP A 156 8.28 16.20 11.12
N HIS A 157 9.02 15.23 11.66
CA HIS A 157 10.39 14.96 11.25
C HIS A 157 10.61 13.53 10.78
N LYS A 158 11.44 13.41 9.74
CA LYS A 158 11.88 12.13 9.16
C LYS A 158 12.43 11.14 10.20
N ASN A 159 13.25 11.61 11.15
CA ASN A 159 13.85 10.70 12.14
C ASN A 159 12.77 10.11 13.07
N GLN A 160 11.74 10.88 13.41
CA GLN A 160 10.61 10.38 14.19
C GLN A 160 9.87 9.26 13.43
N VAL A 161 9.73 9.38 12.11
CA VAL A 161 9.15 8.30 11.28
C VAL A 161 10.00 7.04 11.35
N LEU A 162 11.31 7.15 11.15
CA LEU A 162 12.21 5.99 11.17
C LEU A 162 12.25 5.32 12.55
N ASP A 163 12.28 6.10 13.62
CA ASP A 163 12.18 5.61 14.99
C ASP A 163 10.81 4.95 15.25
N THR A 164 9.72 5.50 14.71
CA THR A 164 8.38 4.91 14.81
C THR A 164 8.33 3.56 14.12
N ILE A 165 8.84 3.45 12.89
CA ILE A 165 8.91 2.17 12.17
C ILE A 165 9.77 1.18 12.95
N TYR A 166 10.89 1.62 13.53
CA TYR A 166 11.71 0.78 14.39
C TYR A 166 10.95 0.27 15.62
N LEU A 167 10.21 1.13 16.34
CA LEU A 167 9.38 0.69 17.47
C LEU A 167 8.32 -0.34 17.04
N LEU A 168 7.84 -0.25 15.79
CA LEU A 168 6.89 -1.22 15.23
C LEU A 168 7.54 -2.58 14.93
N THR A 169 8.87 -2.66 14.75
CA THR A 169 9.58 -3.95 14.57
C THR A 169 9.78 -4.73 15.87
N LEU A 170 9.65 -4.08 17.03
CA LEU A 170 9.94 -4.68 18.33
C LEU A 170 8.68 -5.20 19.02
N PRO A 171 8.72 -6.34 19.74
CA PRO A 171 7.67 -6.72 20.67
C PRO A 171 7.25 -5.54 21.56
N TYR A 172 5.94 -5.34 21.76
CA TYR A 172 5.45 -4.15 22.49
C TYR A 172 6.04 -4.03 23.91
N GLN A 173 6.33 -5.17 24.56
CA GLN A 173 6.96 -5.18 25.89
C GLN A 173 8.36 -4.55 25.89
N LEU A 174 9.10 -4.63 24.78
CA LEU A 174 10.38 -3.97 24.60
C LEU A 174 10.18 -2.52 24.15
N ALA A 175 9.32 -2.31 23.15
CA ALA A 175 9.06 -0.98 22.59
C ALA A 175 8.60 0.03 23.65
N LYS A 176 7.79 -0.41 24.63
CA LYS A 176 7.23 0.46 25.68
C LYS A 176 8.31 1.09 26.60
N GLU A 177 9.47 0.44 26.72
CA GLU A 177 10.58 0.90 27.58
C GLU A 177 11.54 1.84 26.85
N ILE A 178 11.45 1.95 25.52
CA ILE A 178 12.30 2.81 24.69
C ILE A 178 11.73 4.24 24.68
N LYS A 179 12.61 5.23 24.48
CA LYS A 179 12.22 6.63 24.27
C LYS A 179 11.19 6.77 23.15
N CYS A 180 10.17 7.59 23.38
CA CYS A 180 9.09 7.79 22.42
C CYS A 180 9.60 8.52 21.17
N SER A 181 9.19 8.04 20.00
CA SER A 181 9.54 8.63 18.70
C SER A 181 8.84 9.95 18.39
N CYS A 182 7.82 10.36 19.16
CA CYS A 182 7.12 11.64 18.95
C CYS A 182 7.92 12.89 19.37
N GLY A 183 9.12 12.72 19.93
CA GLY A 183 9.96 13.85 20.37
C GLY A 183 9.70 14.38 21.78
N CYS A 184 8.70 13.85 22.52
CA CYS A 184 8.36 14.35 23.88
C CYS A 184 9.41 14.06 24.97
N GLY A 185 10.51 13.39 24.66
CA GLY A 185 11.57 13.09 25.64
C GLY A 185 11.32 11.89 26.57
N ARG A 186 10.07 11.47 26.77
CA ARG A 186 9.65 10.38 27.69
C ARG A 186 9.81 8.98 27.08
N LYS A 187 9.72 7.93 27.91
CA LYS A 187 9.53 6.54 27.44
C LYS A 187 8.18 6.39 26.75
N LEU A 188 8.07 5.44 25.81
CA LEU A 188 6.84 5.21 25.05
C LEU A 188 5.65 4.90 25.96
N LYS A 189 5.82 4.08 27.00
CA LYS A 189 4.73 3.74 27.95
C LYS A 189 4.10 4.97 28.63
N ASP A 190 4.89 6.04 28.79
CA ASP A 190 4.53 7.28 29.49
C ASP A 190 4.03 8.38 28.53
N CYS A 191 3.84 8.05 27.24
CA CYS A 191 3.35 8.96 26.21
C CYS A 191 2.11 8.38 25.52
N ASP A 192 1.16 9.23 25.11
CA ASP A 192 -0.05 8.82 24.40
C ASP A 192 0.22 8.25 22.99
N PHE A 193 1.38 8.58 22.42
CA PHE A 193 1.85 7.99 21.16
C PHE A 193 1.98 6.45 21.22
N LYS A 194 1.98 5.84 22.42
CA LYS A 194 1.81 4.39 22.57
C LYS A 194 0.54 3.86 21.87
N ASN A 195 -0.50 4.67 21.78
CA ASN A 195 -1.74 4.31 21.10
C ASN A 195 -1.54 4.22 19.59
N THR A 196 -0.74 5.13 19.00
CA THR A 196 -0.30 5.05 17.60
C THR A 196 0.49 3.76 17.35
N ILE A 197 1.50 3.45 18.17
CA ILE A 197 2.27 2.20 18.05
C ILE A 197 1.36 0.97 18.16
N LYS A 198 0.48 0.91 19.18
CA LYS A 198 -0.48 -0.20 19.34
C LYS A 198 -1.43 -0.32 18.15
N LYS A 199 -1.91 0.79 17.60
CA LYS A 199 -2.80 0.83 16.43
C LYS A 199 -2.09 0.24 15.21
N TYR A 200 -0.89 0.72 14.89
CA TYR A 200 -0.17 0.30 13.69
C TYR A 200 0.37 -1.14 13.79
N LYS A 201 0.64 -1.65 14.99
CA LYS A 201 0.93 -3.09 15.19
C LYS A 201 -0.23 -4.03 14.80
N LYS A 202 -1.46 -3.54 14.66
CA LYS A 202 -2.61 -4.34 14.17
C LYS A 202 -2.64 -4.48 12.64
N TYR A 203 -2.00 -3.55 11.93
CA TYR A 203 -2.08 -3.49 10.47
C TYR A 203 -1.05 -4.39 9.78
N ALA A 204 0.13 -4.58 10.37
CA ALA A 204 1.17 -5.46 9.84
C ALA A 204 1.96 -6.14 10.95
N ALA A 205 2.55 -7.30 10.63
CA ALA A 205 3.41 -8.04 11.55
C ALA A 205 4.77 -7.33 11.74
N GLU A 206 5.44 -7.63 12.85
CA GLU A 206 6.75 -7.06 13.19
C GLU A 206 7.82 -7.35 12.13
N SER A 207 7.81 -8.56 11.57
CA SER A 207 8.68 -8.98 10.48
C SER A 207 8.46 -8.18 9.19
N TRP A 208 7.23 -7.72 8.94
CA TRP A 208 6.93 -6.85 7.82
C TRP A 208 7.57 -5.47 8.03
N TYR A 209 7.39 -4.87 9.21
CA TYR A 209 8.00 -3.58 9.55
C TYR A 209 9.53 -3.64 9.50
N GLN A 210 10.12 -4.76 9.96
CA GLN A 210 11.56 -4.98 9.89
C GLN A 210 12.06 -4.95 8.44
N LYS A 211 11.49 -5.78 7.57
CA LYS A 211 11.86 -5.82 6.15
C LYS A 211 11.63 -4.47 5.47
N HIS A 212 10.56 -3.77 5.87
CA HIS A 212 10.24 -2.45 5.35
C HIS A 212 11.30 -1.41 5.74
N LEU A 213 11.70 -1.37 7.02
CA LEU A 213 12.77 -0.49 7.51
C LEU A 213 14.10 -0.77 6.81
N GLU A 214 14.48 -2.04 6.65
CA GLU A 214 15.68 -2.44 5.93
C GLU A 214 15.67 -1.94 4.48
N ASN A 215 14.53 -2.03 3.80
CA ASN A 215 14.38 -1.53 2.43
C ASN A 215 14.51 0.00 2.35
N ILE A 216 13.96 0.73 3.32
CA ILE A 216 14.12 2.20 3.41
C ILE A 216 15.60 2.54 3.56
N ILE A 217 16.31 1.89 4.48
CA ILE A 217 17.74 2.14 4.75
C ILE A 217 18.60 1.79 3.54
N LYS A 218 18.39 0.61 2.91
CA LYS A 218 19.13 0.18 1.70
C LYS A 218 19.01 1.16 0.54
N ARG A 219 17.92 1.93 0.48
CA ARG A 219 17.67 2.97 -0.53
C ARG A 219 18.27 4.33 -0.15
N GLY A 220 19.22 4.38 0.79
CA GLY A 220 20.08 5.53 1.05
C GLY A 220 19.69 6.39 2.26
N TYR A 221 18.81 5.91 3.14
CA TYR A 221 18.36 6.69 4.30
C TYR A 221 19.32 6.48 5.46
N ARG A 222 20.10 7.52 5.79
CA ARG A 222 20.86 7.57 7.05
C ARG A 222 19.88 7.72 8.21
N TRP A 223 19.95 6.78 9.15
CA TRP A 223 19.13 6.74 10.34
C TRP A 223 20.03 6.65 11.56
N GLU A 224 20.05 7.71 12.35
CA GLU A 224 20.66 7.71 13.68
C GLU A 224 19.61 7.19 14.65
N LYS A 225 19.73 5.90 14.97
CA LYS A 225 18.79 5.19 15.83
C LYS A 225 18.64 5.92 17.16
N ILE A 226 17.39 6.08 17.63
CA ILE A 226 17.13 6.59 19.00
C ILE A 226 18.08 5.88 19.97
N ASN A 227 18.83 6.67 20.75
CA ASN A 227 19.77 6.15 21.73
C ASN A 227 19.03 5.18 22.65
N LEU A 228 19.41 3.90 22.55
CA LEU A 228 18.95 2.83 23.42
C LEU A 228 19.62 3.03 24.77
N ILE A 229 19.11 3.96 25.58
CA ILE A 229 19.45 4.00 27.00
C ILE A 229 18.66 2.83 27.60
N TYR A 230 19.34 1.70 27.75
CA TYR A 230 18.85 0.58 28.56
C TYR A 230 18.86 0.99 30.05
#